data_AF-A0A850ADE7-F1
#
_entry.id   AF-A0A850ADE7-F1
#
_cell.length_a   1.000
_cell.length_b   1.000
_cell.length_c   1.000
_cell.angle_alpha   90.00
_cell.angle_beta   90.00
_cell.angle_gamma   90.00
#
_symmetry.space_group_name_H-M   'P 1'
#
loop_
_entity.id
_entity.type
_entity.pdbx_description
1 polymer ?
#
loop_
_entity_poly.entity_id
_entity_poly.type
_entity_poly.pdbx_seq_one_letter_code
_entity_poly.pdbx_strand_id
1 'polypeptide(L)'
;MLSAAQVSKNYQECYRLTGHLLKQKFNQRGFEADPDHPEFVELCQSVVGHESVVLLLQSEPFAASLYRPALEIAIDEVKRLLFPDIRKKRFVSIDALETEFLSSGEASYSPEAERYIEAESAPGGNSEQALALLKQHIAPDLFEYLHGALLERFPGGLENIGLLLRSPRHNASPLPFQEIETKLRLLRRVYPGGEVQFTARLNGLDNLGDAAVAHAYLNVYIGLERSFPANFLQRDGERRAALLVRFLIEQILNARPDAILEQKDETFFIRHKLQNVYRFFNYSANRALGNAYPDLIHPWQQSRSASQYWEKPAHRVKAIRWLVEQRLGIRPEHLYQCPVSKEDFIRHGLSYMFNRYYNSVSKALAEAYPQLQPWELGKVPFEFWNEETTARAIRWAVAKKGWAVEELPAKVRSKEFNRKVFSEFGLATVFEKKLSRNIYRAVSAAWPGRFAPWELGKVPSEYWESRENVYSASKWIAEREGIRESEIVQAIRGKRLSLGVFKKYSIGAALARLCKGRLDAIFAPLFWREQRQFLQEHKLLRKAKALKNSQRKSSLLDFFLYGLFWQEVQKSSLETMRRYERIAHRIQRRSFLYSE
;
A
#
# COMPACT_ATOMS: atom_id res chain seq x y z
N MET A 1 42.19 -10.03 -22.82
CA MET A 1 41.42 -10.14 -21.56
C MET A 1 42.34 -10.67 -20.48
N LEU A 2 42.37 -9.99 -19.33
CA LEU A 2 43.23 -10.34 -18.21
C LEU A 2 42.74 -11.61 -17.49
N SER A 3 43.65 -12.32 -16.82
CA SER A 3 43.28 -13.47 -15.99
C SER A 3 42.53 -13.00 -14.72
N ALA A 4 41.69 -13.87 -14.14
CA ALA A 4 40.93 -13.53 -12.93
C ALA A 4 41.84 -13.10 -11.75
N ALA A 5 43.03 -13.70 -11.62
CA ALA A 5 44.03 -13.32 -10.63
C ALA A 5 44.58 -11.91 -10.89
N GLN A 6 44.80 -11.56 -12.16
CA GLN A 6 45.28 -10.24 -12.55
C GLN A 6 44.21 -9.15 -12.36
N VAL A 7 42.94 -9.46 -12.64
CA VAL A 7 41.80 -8.56 -12.36
C VAL A 7 41.64 -8.32 -10.85
N SER A 8 41.76 -9.36 -10.03
CA SER A 8 41.71 -9.22 -8.57
C SER A 8 42.86 -8.36 -8.03
N LYS A 9 44.07 -8.52 -8.59
CA LYS A 9 45.23 -7.69 -8.25
C LYS A 9 45.02 -6.24 -8.67
N ASN A 10 44.52 -6.01 -9.90
CA ASN A 10 44.18 -4.68 -10.39
C ASN A 10 43.12 -4.01 -9.51
N TYR A 11 42.11 -4.75 -9.04
CA TYR A 11 41.08 -4.23 -8.14
C TYR A 11 41.66 -3.74 -6.81
N GLN A 12 42.54 -4.52 -6.18
CA GLN A 12 43.17 -4.14 -4.90
C GLN A 12 44.01 -2.86 -5.02
N GLU A 13 44.83 -2.76 -6.08
CA GLU A 13 45.66 -1.58 -6.33
C GLU A 13 44.81 -0.35 -6.71
N CYS A 14 43.76 -0.56 -7.51
CA CYS A 14 42.79 0.47 -7.88
C CYS A 14 42.03 1.00 -6.66
N TYR A 15 41.60 0.11 -5.76
CA TYR A 15 40.94 0.46 -4.51
C TYR A 15 41.85 1.30 -3.60
N ARG A 16 43.12 0.91 -3.45
CA ARG A 16 44.11 1.65 -2.67
C ARG A 16 44.38 3.05 -3.26
N LEU A 17 44.55 3.15 -4.58
CA LEU A 17 44.72 4.43 -5.27
C LEU A 17 43.50 5.35 -5.08
N THR A 18 42.29 4.78 -5.19
CA THR A 18 41.03 5.48 -4.96
C THR A 18 40.96 6.07 -3.55
N GLY A 19 41.32 5.28 -2.53
CA GLY A 19 41.38 5.75 -1.14
C GLY A 19 42.35 6.93 -0.96
N HIS A 20 43.55 6.86 -1.57
CA HIS A 20 44.51 7.97 -1.54
C HIS A 20 43.97 9.24 -2.20
N LEU A 21 43.35 9.13 -3.39
CA LEU A 21 42.77 10.26 -4.11
C LEU A 21 41.61 10.90 -3.34
N LEU A 22 40.76 10.08 -2.73
CA LEU A 22 39.65 10.56 -1.90
C LEU A 22 40.17 11.28 -0.66
N LYS A 23 41.13 10.70 0.07
CA LYS A 23 41.76 11.32 1.24
C LYS A 23 42.41 12.66 0.89
N GLN A 24 43.13 12.74 -0.24
CA GLN A 24 43.70 13.99 -0.74
C GLN A 24 42.61 15.04 -1.03
N LYS A 25 41.51 14.66 -1.71
CA LYS A 25 40.37 15.56 -1.99
C LYS A 25 39.61 16.00 -0.72
N PHE A 26 39.55 15.17 0.33
CA PHE A 26 38.95 15.54 1.61
C PHE A 26 39.84 16.49 2.41
N ASN A 27 41.14 16.21 2.49
CA ASN A 27 42.12 17.06 3.16
C ASN A 27 42.20 18.46 2.53
N GLN A 28 42.18 18.56 1.19
CA GLN A 28 42.11 19.85 0.47
C GLN A 28 40.87 20.69 0.83
N ARG A 29 39.84 20.07 1.41
CA ARG A 29 38.59 20.73 1.82
C ARG A 29 38.50 20.95 3.33
N GLY A 30 39.56 20.67 4.09
CA GLY A 30 39.62 20.83 5.54
C GLY A 30 38.90 19.73 6.33
N PHE A 31 38.59 18.58 5.70
CA PHE A 31 38.01 17.43 6.38
C PHE A 31 39.05 16.33 6.58
N GLU A 32 39.16 15.81 7.80
CA GLU A 32 39.98 14.64 8.10
C GLU A 32 39.19 13.37 7.74
N ALA A 33 39.64 12.65 6.71
CA ALA A 33 38.97 11.42 6.26
C ALA A 33 39.52 10.20 7.01
N ASP A 34 38.66 9.55 7.78
CA ASP A 34 38.90 8.23 8.38
C ASP A 34 38.69 7.13 7.30
N PRO A 35 39.75 6.38 6.92
CA PRO A 35 39.65 5.33 5.91
C PRO A 35 38.76 4.15 6.30
N ASP A 36 38.57 3.92 7.60
CA ASP A 36 37.79 2.80 8.13
C ASP A 36 36.31 3.16 8.34
N HIS A 37 35.94 4.43 8.09
CA HIS A 37 34.56 4.88 8.19
C HIS A 37 33.68 4.19 7.13
N PRO A 38 32.51 3.62 7.50
CA PRO A 38 31.66 2.87 6.56
C PRO A 38 31.29 3.64 5.28
N GLU A 39 31.04 4.94 5.38
CA GLU A 39 30.72 5.78 4.21
C GLU A 39 31.94 6.01 3.28
N PHE A 40 33.16 6.04 3.85
CA PHE A 40 34.38 6.16 3.06
C PHE A 40 34.65 4.87 2.28
N VAL A 41 34.41 3.72 2.91
CA VAL A 41 34.49 2.39 2.30
C VAL A 41 33.46 2.24 1.18
N GLU A 42 32.20 2.61 1.42
CA GLU A 42 31.13 2.54 0.41
C GLU A 42 31.42 3.46 -0.79
N LEU A 43 31.97 4.66 -0.54
CA LEU A 43 32.38 5.58 -1.58
C LEU A 43 33.54 5.01 -2.42
N CYS A 44 34.55 4.41 -1.80
CA CYS A 44 35.65 3.75 -2.51
C CYS A 44 35.14 2.60 -3.38
N GLN A 45 34.27 1.75 -2.86
CA GLN A 45 33.69 0.62 -3.60
C GLN A 45 32.86 1.10 -4.79
N SER A 46 32.06 2.15 -4.61
CA SER A 46 31.22 2.73 -5.67
C SER A 46 32.04 3.36 -6.79
N VAL A 47 33.16 4.00 -6.46
CA VAL A 47 34.10 4.55 -7.46
C VAL A 47 34.78 3.45 -8.26
N VAL A 48 35.25 2.39 -7.61
CA VAL A 48 35.89 1.26 -8.30
C VAL A 48 34.88 0.48 -9.14
N GLY A 49 33.61 0.46 -8.74
CA GLY A 49 32.50 -0.13 -9.49
C GLY A 49 31.97 0.71 -10.67
N HIS A 50 32.56 1.88 -10.93
CA HIS A 50 32.16 2.74 -12.04
C HIS A 50 32.49 2.11 -13.40
N GLU A 51 31.60 2.27 -14.40
CA GLU A 51 31.70 1.58 -15.71
C GLU A 51 33.06 1.77 -16.38
N SER A 52 33.56 3.01 -16.43
CA SER A 52 34.88 3.32 -17.01
C SER A 52 36.06 2.64 -16.29
N VAL A 53 35.94 2.42 -14.98
CA VAL A 53 36.97 1.79 -14.15
C VAL A 53 36.88 0.27 -14.28
N VAL A 54 35.67 -0.29 -14.33
CA VAL A 54 35.44 -1.74 -14.53
C VAL A 54 35.95 -2.19 -15.90
N LEU A 55 35.76 -1.39 -16.95
CA LEU A 55 36.32 -1.67 -18.27
C LEU A 55 37.85 -1.73 -18.23
N LEU A 56 38.50 -0.76 -17.58
CA LEU A 56 39.96 -0.75 -17.41
C LEU A 56 40.46 -1.94 -16.61
N LEU A 57 39.77 -2.30 -15.52
CA LEU A 57 40.09 -3.47 -14.68
C LEU A 57 40.12 -4.78 -15.48
N GLN A 58 39.33 -4.88 -16.54
CA GLN A 58 39.20 -6.08 -17.38
C GLN A 58 40.12 -6.05 -18.62
N SER A 59 40.49 -4.86 -19.10
CA SER A 59 41.25 -4.69 -20.35
C SER A 59 42.76 -4.51 -20.15
N GLU A 60 43.19 -3.74 -19.15
CA GLU A 60 44.57 -3.26 -19.02
C GLU A 60 45.18 -3.56 -17.63
N PRO A 61 46.47 -3.95 -17.54
CA PRO A 61 47.14 -4.14 -16.25
C PRO A 61 47.20 -2.81 -15.47
N PHE A 62 47.17 -2.89 -14.14
CA PHE A 62 47.14 -1.68 -13.31
C PHE A 62 48.39 -0.81 -13.52
N ALA A 63 48.17 0.43 -13.95
CA ALA A 63 49.16 1.49 -14.01
C ALA A 63 48.54 2.79 -13.47
N ALA A 64 49.16 3.40 -12.46
CA ALA A 64 48.60 4.56 -11.78
C ALA A 64 48.36 5.77 -12.71
N SER A 65 49.21 5.95 -13.73
CA SER A 65 49.06 7.00 -14.74
C SER A 65 47.84 6.80 -15.64
N LEU A 66 47.50 5.54 -15.95
CA LEU A 66 46.36 5.19 -16.81
C LEU A 66 45.03 5.21 -16.06
N TYR A 67 45.02 4.72 -14.81
CA TYR A 67 43.80 4.60 -14.01
C TYR A 67 43.39 5.92 -13.36
N ARG A 68 44.34 6.81 -13.04
CA ARG A 68 44.06 8.08 -12.34
C ARG A 68 43.03 8.96 -13.05
N PRO A 69 43.09 9.24 -14.37
CA PRO A 69 42.09 10.06 -15.03
C PRO A 69 40.67 9.47 -14.95
N ALA A 70 40.54 8.15 -15.17
CA ALA A 70 39.25 7.46 -15.09
C ALA A 70 38.70 7.46 -13.65
N LEU A 71 39.58 7.27 -12.66
CA LEU A 71 39.22 7.35 -11.24
C LEU A 71 38.81 8.76 -10.82
N GLU A 72 39.48 9.81 -11.29
CA GLU A 72 39.11 11.19 -10.97
C GLU A 72 37.72 11.56 -11.51
N ILE A 73 37.41 11.13 -12.74
CA ILE A 73 36.07 11.24 -13.35
C ILE A 73 35.05 10.45 -12.52
N ALA A 74 35.32 9.17 -12.25
CA ALA A 74 34.44 8.30 -11.47
C ALA A 74 34.18 8.84 -10.06
N ILE A 75 35.21 9.40 -9.39
CA ILE A 75 35.08 10.06 -8.10
C ILE A 75 34.10 11.23 -8.19
N ASP A 76 34.19 12.07 -9.22
CA ASP A 76 33.32 13.24 -9.35
C ASP A 76 31.89 12.86 -9.77
N GLU A 77 31.71 11.83 -10.59
CA GLU A 77 30.40 11.31 -11.00
C GLU A 77 29.69 10.55 -9.87
N VAL A 78 30.37 9.63 -9.19
CA VAL A 78 29.85 8.91 -8.02
C VAL A 78 29.53 9.88 -6.89
N LYS A 79 30.35 10.93 -6.69
CA LYS A 79 30.01 12.02 -5.76
C LYS A 79 28.73 12.74 -6.16
N ARG A 80 28.53 13.06 -7.44
CA ARG A 80 27.27 13.67 -7.93
C ARG A 80 26.06 12.75 -7.76
N LEU A 81 26.24 11.44 -7.88
CA LEU A 81 25.15 10.45 -7.80
C LEU A 81 24.78 10.06 -6.36
N LEU A 82 25.76 9.79 -5.49
CA LEU A 82 25.53 9.43 -4.09
C LEU A 82 25.22 10.65 -3.22
N PHE A 83 25.75 11.81 -3.60
CA PHE A 83 25.49 13.08 -2.96
C PHE A 83 24.95 14.09 -4.00
N PRO A 84 23.69 13.95 -4.43
CA PRO A 84 23.05 14.91 -5.35
C PRO A 84 23.04 16.35 -4.80
N ASP A 85 23.21 16.50 -3.48
CA ASP A 85 23.36 17.77 -2.76
C ASP A 85 24.74 18.44 -2.91
N ILE A 86 25.75 17.82 -3.54
CA ILE A 86 27.07 18.45 -3.79
C ILE A 86 26.98 19.62 -4.79
N ARG A 87 25.84 19.81 -5.47
CA ARG A 87 25.56 21.07 -6.18
C ARG A 87 25.43 22.29 -5.26
N LYS A 88 25.42 22.11 -3.92
CA LYS A 88 25.65 23.18 -2.93
C LYS A 88 27.13 23.45 -2.62
N LYS A 89 28.06 23.06 -3.51
CA LYS A 89 29.33 23.79 -3.71
C LYS A 89 29.30 24.54 -5.04
N ARG A 90 28.30 25.39 -5.20
CA ARG A 90 28.51 26.67 -5.87
C ARG A 90 28.54 27.74 -4.78
N PHE A 91 29.75 28.02 -4.27
CA PHE A 91 30.15 29.41 -4.45
C PHE A 91 30.24 29.53 -5.97
N VAL A 92 29.21 30.13 -6.57
CA VAL A 92 29.49 30.96 -7.71
C VAL A 92 30.42 32.00 -7.11
N SER A 93 31.74 31.86 -7.32
CA SER A 93 32.55 33.07 -7.38
C SER A 93 31.79 33.94 -8.38
N ILE A 94 31.44 35.14 -7.92
CA ILE A 94 30.77 36.14 -8.72
C ILE A 94 31.53 36.42 -10.03
N ASP A 95 32.76 35.91 -10.18
CA ASP A 95 33.66 36.10 -11.32
C ASP A 95 33.58 35.00 -12.40
N ALA A 96 32.75 33.95 -12.24
CA ALA A 96 32.54 32.93 -13.28
C ALA A 96 31.14 32.95 -13.93
N LEU A 97 30.35 33.98 -13.63
CA LEU A 97 29.40 34.50 -14.62
C LEU A 97 30.21 35.45 -15.49
N GLU A 98 30.72 34.95 -16.61
CA GLU A 98 31.35 35.81 -17.61
C GLU A 98 30.40 36.97 -17.97
N THR A 99 30.78 38.16 -17.51
CA THR A 99 31.12 39.27 -18.41
C THR A 99 30.09 39.68 -19.45
N GLU A 100 28.80 39.73 -19.09
CA GLU A 100 27.84 40.57 -19.83
C GLU A 100 26.98 41.50 -18.95
N PHE A 101 27.08 41.45 -17.61
CA PHE A 101 26.12 42.21 -16.79
C PHE A 101 26.63 43.09 -15.66
N LEU A 102 27.93 43.14 -15.34
CA LEU A 102 28.44 44.06 -14.31
C LEU A 102 29.89 44.51 -14.61
N SER A 103 30.06 45.50 -15.48
CA SER A 103 31.21 46.41 -15.38
C SER A 103 30.82 47.60 -14.49
N SER A 104 30.66 47.36 -13.19
CA SER A 104 30.78 48.44 -12.21
C SER A 104 32.22 48.43 -11.72
N GLY A 105 33.10 49.03 -12.54
CA GLY A 105 34.47 49.30 -12.16
C GLY A 105 34.50 50.15 -10.88
N GLU A 106 35.52 49.86 -10.07
CA GLU A 106 35.96 50.65 -8.94
C GLU A 106 35.90 52.14 -9.28
N ALA A 107 35.17 52.90 -8.46
CA ALA A 107 35.14 54.34 -8.53
C ALA A 107 36.53 54.88 -8.13
N SER A 108 37.44 54.99 -9.09
CA SER A 108 38.47 56.00 -9.04
C SER A 108 37.78 57.36 -9.19
N TYR A 109 38.12 58.27 -8.29
CA TYR A 109 37.61 59.63 -8.27
C TYR A 109 38.07 60.35 -9.55
N SER A 110 37.17 60.49 -10.53
CA SER A 110 37.36 61.43 -11.64
C SER A 110 36.63 62.74 -11.30
N PRO A 111 37.27 63.92 -11.45
CA PRO A 111 36.65 65.24 -11.27
C PRO A 111 35.51 65.55 -12.26
N GLU A 112 35.14 64.62 -13.13
CA GLU A 112 34.12 64.79 -14.16
C GLU A 112 32.70 64.48 -13.65
N ALA A 113 32.54 63.82 -12.49
CA ALA A 113 31.24 63.54 -11.87
C ALA A 113 30.54 64.81 -11.33
N GLU A 114 31.28 65.89 -11.09
CA GLU A 114 30.69 67.18 -10.67
C GLU A 114 30.02 67.94 -11.84
N ARG A 115 30.35 67.63 -13.10
CA ARG A 115 29.71 68.31 -14.26
C ARG A 115 28.39 67.70 -14.69
N TYR A 116 28.07 66.48 -14.24
CA TYR A 116 26.81 65.82 -14.56
C TYR A 116 25.70 66.07 -13.54
N ILE A 117 26.02 66.69 -12.40
CA ILE A 117 25.02 67.09 -11.39
C ILE A 117 24.43 68.48 -11.70
N GLU A 118 25.07 69.27 -12.57
CA GLU A 118 24.62 70.64 -12.86
C GLU A 118 23.71 70.78 -14.11
N ALA A 119 23.44 69.72 -14.87
CA ALA A 119 22.84 69.86 -16.21
C ALA A 119 21.33 69.56 -16.34
N GLU A 120 20.61 69.06 -15.33
CA GLU A 120 19.14 68.86 -15.45
C GLU A 120 18.37 69.32 -14.22
N SER A 121 18.58 70.58 -13.86
CA SER A 121 17.66 71.35 -13.02
C SER A 121 16.52 71.91 -13.89
N ALA A 122 15.55 71.07 -14.27
CA ALA A 122 14.25 71.53 -14.75
C ALA A 122 13.21 71.39 -13.61
N PRO A 123 12.77 72.49 -12.99
CA PRO A 123 11.89 72.43 -11.84
C PRO A 123 10.43 72.18 -12.28
N GLY A 124 9.77 71.20 -11.65
CA GLY A 124 8.32 71.19 -11.49
C GLY A 124 7.45 70.36 -12.46
N GLY A 125 7.91 69.96 -13.65
CA GLY A 125 7.00 69.39 -14.67
C GLY A 125 6.77 67.87 -14.67
N ASN A 126 7.52 67.09 -13.89
CA ASN A 126 7.62 65.64 -14.11
C ASN A 126 6.80 64.75 -13.16
N SER A 127 6.62 65.20 -11.92
CA SER A 127 5.84 64.47 -10.90
C SER A 127 4.36 64.42 -11.26
N GLU A 128 3.82 65.48 -11.87
CA GLU A 128 2.43 65.56 -12.31
C GLU A 128 2.11 64.64 -13.49
N GLN A 129 3.02 64.49 -14.46
CA GLN A 129 2.85 63.54 -15.57
C GLN A 129 2.89 62.08 -15.11
N ALA A 130 3.79 61.76 -14.17
CA ALA A 130 3.85 60.45 -13.53
C ALA A 130 2.55 60.12 -12.78
N LEU A 131 2.02 61.08 -12.01
CA LEU A 131 0.73 60.97 -11.33
C LEU A 131 -0.43 60.79 -12.31
N ALA A 132 -0.45 61.53 -13.42
CA ALA A 132 -1.48 61.40 -14.45
C ALA A 132 -1.46 60.01 -15.11
N LEU A 133 -0.27 59.47 -15.41
CA LEU A 133 -0.12 58.12 -15.95
C LEU A 133 -0.60 57.04 -14.96
N LEU A 134 -0.26 57.17 -13.68
CA LEU A 134 -0.72 56.26 -12.64
C LEU A 134 -2.24 56.32 -12.46
N LYS A 135 -2.83 57.53 -12.48
CA LYS A 135 -4.29 57.73 -12.40
C LYS A 135 -5.04 57.06 -13.56
N GLN A 136 -4.42 56.97 -14.73
CA GLN A 136 -5.02 56.34 -15.91
C GLN A 136 -4.94 54.80 -15.89
N HIS A 137 -3.90 54.24 -15.26
CA HIS A 137 -3.58 52.80 -15.37
C HIS A 137 -3.79 51.99 -14.09
N ILE A 138 -4.04 52.64 -12.94
CA ILE A 138 -4.28 52.00 -11.65
C ILE A 138 -5.75 52.19 -11.22
N ALA A 139 -6.30 51.20 -10.52
CA ALA A 139 -7.65 51.27 -9.95
C ALA A 139 -7.88 52.57 -9.13
N PRO A 140 -9.03 53.26 -9.28
CA PRO A 140 -9.26 54.58 -8.68
C PRO A 140 -9.10 54.61 -7.15
N ASP A 141 -9.51 53.54 -6.48
CA ASP A 141 -9.43 53.39 -5.02
C ASP A 141 -7.99 53.19 -4.52
N LEU A 142 -7.13 52.56 -5.31
CA LEU A 142 -5.69 52.43 -5.03
C LEU A 142 -4.94 53.72 -5.33
N PHE A 143 -5.38 54.47 -6.34
CA PHE A 143 -4.85 55.79 -6.62
C PHE A 143 -5.20 56.77 -5.48
N GLU A 144 -6.43 56.75 -4.96
CA GLU A 144 -6.80 57.55 -3.77
C GLU A 144 -5.93 57.21 -2.57
N TYR A 145 -5.68 55.92 -2.31
CA TYR A 145 -4.79 55.51 -1.24
C TYR A 145 -3.33 55.96 -1.47
N LEU A 146 -2.80 55.79 -2.68
CA LEU A 146 -1.46 56.26 -3.03
C LEU A 146 -1.32 57.78 -2.85
N HIS A 147 -2.27 58.55 -3.39
CA HIS A 147 -2.23 60.00 -3.37
C HIS A 147 -2.53 60.56 -1.98
N GLY A 148 -3.70 60.22 -1.42
CA GLY A 148 -4.22 60.80 -0.18
C GLY A 148 -3.66 60.21 1.11
N ALA A 149 -3.27 58.93 1.13
CA ALA A 149 -2.75 58.31 2.37
C ALA A 149 -1.21 58.24 2.40
N LEU A 150 -0.57 57.95 1.26
CA LEU A 150 0.90 57.78 1.21
C LEU A 150 1.63 59.05 0.78
N LEU A 151 1.28 59.67 -0.35
CA LEU A 151 2.01 60.81 -0.92
C LEU A 151 1.81 62.11 -0.15
N GLU A 152 0.63 62.36 0.43
CA GLU A 152 0.41 63.50 1.33
C GLU A 152 1.33 63.47 2.57
N ARG A 153 1.67 62.27 3.05
CA ARG A 153 2.55 62.08 4.21
C ARG A 153 4.04 61.99 3.85
N PHE A 154 4.35 61.52 2.64
CA PHE A 154 5.71 61.36 2.14
C PHE A 154 5.90 62.05 0.78
N PRO A 155 5.92 63.39 0.73
CA PRO A 155 5.92 64.16 -0.51
C PRO A 155 7.15 63.89 -1.41
N GLY A 156 8.30 63.55 -0.83
CA GLY A 156 9.51 63.15 -1.58
C GLY A 156 9.42 61.78 -2.29
N GLY A 157 8.33 61.03 -2.08
CA GLY A 157 8.05 59.79 -2.81
C GLY A 157 7.75 60.02 -4.29
N LEU A 158 7.20 61.20 -4.65
CA LEU A 158 6.83 61.55 -6.02
C LEU A 158 8.02 61.64 -6.97
N GLU A 159 9.13 62.19 -6.50
CA GLU A 159 10.38 62.29 -7.29
C GLU A 159 10.95 60.89 -7.59
N ASN A 160 10.86 59.96 -6.63
CA ASN A 160 11.31 58.57 -6.79
C ASN A 160 10.40 57.75 -7.71
N ILE A 161 9.08 57.98 -7.68
CA ILE A 161 8.13 57.37 -8.62
C ILE A 161 8.39 57.86 -10.04
N GLY A 162 8.65 59.17 -10.22
CA GLY A 162 9.06 59.75 -11.50
C GLY A 162 10.34 59.11 -12.05
N LEU A 163 11.33 58.82 -11.19
CA LEU A 163 12.56 58.11 -11.58
C LEU A 163 12.34 56.64 -11.98
N LEU A 164 11.44 55.92 -11.28
CA LEU A 164 11.07 54.54 -11.62
C LEU A 164 10.35 54.44 -12.97
N LEU A 165 9.53 55.43 -13.32
CA LEU A 165 8.84 55.53 -14.60
C LEU A 165 9.76 55.98 -15.76
N ARG A 166 10.95 56.51 -15.45
CA ARG A 166 11.91 57.04 -16.43
C ARG A 166 12.99 56.05 -16.88
N SER A 167 13.17 54.89 -16.23
CA SER A 167 14.32 54.01 -16.54
C SER A 167 14.19 53.42 -17.96
N PRO A 168 15.01 53.87 -18.94
CA PRO A 168 15.02 53.30 -20.27
C PRO A 168 15.93 52.08 -20.22
N ARG A 169 15.44 50.97 -19.66
CA ARG A 169 16.10 49.70 -19.89
C ARG A 169 15.82 49.31 -21.33
N HIS A 170 16.87 49.26 -22.14
CA HIS A 170 16.80 48.69 -23.49
C HIS A 170 16.00 47.38 -23.44
N ASN A 171 15.03 47.28 -24.36
CA ASN A 171 13.93 46.30 -24.43
C ASN A 171 12.74 46.59 -23.50
N ALA A 172 11.84 47.42 -24.02
CA ALA A 172 10.51 47.70 -23.49
C ALA A 172 9.72 46.40 -23.22
N SER A 173 9.71 45.96 -21.96
CA SER A 173 8.53 45.29 -21.41
C SER A 173 7.57 46.37 -20.93
N PRO A 174 6.24 46.22 -21.14
CA PRO A 174 5.26 47.19 -20.67
C PRO A 174 5.41 47.39 -19.16
N LEU A 175 5.28 48.65 -18.70
CA LEU A 175 5.31 49.03 -17.29
C LEU A 175 4.50 48.04 -16.45
N PRO A 176 5.04 47.51 -15.33
CA PRO A 176 4.36 46.48 -14.55
C PRO A 176 3.33 47.13 -13.63
N PHE A 177 2.35 47.86 -14.18
CA PHE A 177 1.28 48.49 -13.42
C PHE A 177 0.55 47.47 -12.53
N GLN A 178 0.39 46.23 -13.00
CA GLN A 178 -0.15 45.14 -12.18
C GLN A 178 0.69 44.83 -10.93
N GLU A 179 2.02 44.91 -11.02
CA GLU A 179 2.91 44.70 -9.87
C GLU A 179 2.81 45.88 -8.89
N ILE A 180 2.70 47.11 -9.41
CA ILE A 180 2.46 48.31 -8.61
C ILE A 180 1.12 48.21 -7.86
N GLU A 181 0.04 47.86 -8.57
CA GLU A 181 -1.26 47.66 -7.94
C GLU A 181 -1.22 46.57 -6.87
N THR A 182 -0.52 45.45 -7.13
CA THR A 182 -0.38 44.35 -6.17
C THR A 182 0.34 44.82 -4.90
N LYS A 183 1.44 45.58 -5.05
CA LYS A 183 2.17 46.17 -3.92
C LYS A 183 1.33 47.21 -3.18
N LEU A 184 0.55 48.04 -3.89
CA LEU A 184 -0.35 49.03 -3.28
C LEU A 184 -1.50 48.37 -2.52
N ARG A 185 -2.10 47.30 -3.05
CA ARG A 185 -3.12 46.49 -2.35
C ARG A 185 -2.55 45.89 -1.07
N LEU A 186 -1.34 45.33 -1.13
CA LEU A 186 -0.65 44.78 0.03
C LEU A 186 -0.33 45.87 1.08
N LEU A 187 0.17 47.04 0.65
CA LEU A 187 0.39 48.18 1.54
C LEU A 187 -0.90 48.66 2.20
N ARG A 188 -1.96 48.89 1.43
CA ARG A 188 -3.24 49.38 1.94
C ARG A 188 -3.86 48.41 2.95
N ARG A 189 -3.68 47.11 2.75
CA ARG A 189 -4.19 46.09 3.67
C ARG A 189 -3.50 46.13 5.04
N VAL A 190 -2.20 46.40 5.05
CA VAL A 190 -1.39 46.39 6.28
C VAL A 190 -1.31 47.77 6.94
N TYR A 191 -1.26 48.83 6.14
CA TYR A 191 -1.23 50.22 6.56
C TYR A 191 -2.42 51.01 5.97
N PRO A 192 -3.67 50.71 6.34
CA PRO A 192 -4.85 51.34 5.73
C PRO A 192 -4.86 52.87 5.85
N GLY A 193 -4.23 53.42 6.90
CA GLY A 193 -4.08 54.87 7.11
C GLY A 193 -2.81 55.50 6.51
N GLY A 194 -1.99 54.73 5.78
CA GLY A 194 -0.72 55.20 5.21
C GLY A 194 0.44 55.33 6.20
N GLU A 195 0.26 54.92 7.46
CA GLU A 195 1.28 54.96 8.51
C GLU A 195 2.26 53.80 8.41
N VAL A 196 3.22 53.93 7.48
CA VAL A 196 4.30 52.95 7.30
C VAL A 196 5.22 52.96 8.51
N GLN A 197 5.31 51.84 9.21
CA GLN A 197 6.24 51.66 10.32
C GLN A 197 7.60 51.19 9.80
N PHE A 198 8.66 51.95 10.08
CA PHE A 198 10.04 51.55 9.76
C PHE A 198 10.54 50.50 10.75
N THR A 199 10.75 49.29 10.25
CA THR A 199 11.12 48.11 11.02
C THR A 199 12.62 47.88 11.07
N ALA A 200 13.42 48.53 10.21
CA ALA A 200 14.87 48.39 10.15
C ALA A 200 15.58 48.73 11.48
N ARG A 201 14.94 49.54 12.34
CA ARG A 201 15.44 49.94 13.66
C ARG A 201 15.18 48.91 14.76
N LEU A 202 14.33 47.91 14.51
CA LEU A 202 14.04 46.86 15.48
C LEU A 202 15.27 45.98 15.71
N ASN A 203 15.36 45.36 16.88
CA ASN A 203 16.35 44.33 17.14
C ASN A 203 15.67 42.97 17.26
N GLY A 204 16.14 41.99 16.51
CA GLY A 204 15.63 40.64 16.54
C GLY A 204 15.84 39.91 17.87
N LEU A 205 16.68 40.42 18.77
CA LEU A 205 16.81 39.91 20.14
C LEU A 205 15.63 40.28 21.04
N ASP A 206 14.84 41.28 20.65
CA ASP A 206 13.66 41.72 21.40
C ASP A 206 12.47 40.78 21.18
N ASN A 207 11.48 40.84 22.07
CA ASN A 207 10.20 40.15 21.89
C ASN A 207 9.32 40.89 20.87
N LEU A 208 9.55 40.62 19.59
CA LEU A 208 8.75 41.17 18.50
C LEU A 208 7.41 40.44 18.41
N GLY A 209 6.31 41.20 18.41
CA GLY A 209 4.96 40.67 18.14
C GLY A 209 4.76 40.29 16.67
N ASP A 210 3.74 39.47 16.39
CA ASP A 210 3.48 38.92 15.05
C ASP A 210 3.26 40.00 13.99
N ALA A 211 2.60 41.11 14.35
CA ALA A 211 2.41 42.26 13.46
C ALA A 211 3.75 42.91 13.06
N ALA A 212 4.66 43.12 14.02
CA ALA A 212 5.98 43.69 13.73
C ALA A 212 6.82 42.77 12.84
N VAL A 213 6.72 41.46 13.02
CA VAL A 213 7.39 40.45 12.19
C VAL A 213 6.84 40.48 10.75
N ALA A 214 5.52 40.54 10.60
CA ALA A 214 4.87 40.65 9.29
C ALA A 214 5.20 41.98 8.58
N HIS A 215 5.20 43.10 9.31
CA HIS A 215 5.59 44.42 8.80
C HIS A 215 7.04 44.42 8.30
N ALA A 216 7.96 43.82 9.07
CA ALA A 216 9.36 43.71 8.69
C ALA A 216 9.55 42.96 7.37
N TYR A 217 8.78 41.89 7.16
CA TYR A 217 8.81 41.19 5.89
C TYR A 217 8.16 41.98 4.76
N LEU A 218 6.99 42.58 4.99
CA LEU A 218 6.30 43.38 3.98
C LEU A 218 7.17 44.52 3.47
N ASN A 219 7.81 45.26 4.39
CA ASN A 219 8.69 46.37 4.06
C ASN A 219 9.85 45.92 3.16
N VAL A 220 10.45 44.76 3.45
CA VAL A 220 11.50 44.16 2.62
C VAL A 220 10.96 43.60 1.29
N TYR A 221 9.77 42.98 1.30
CA TYR A 221 9.14 42.39 0.12
C TYR A 221 8.79 43.44 -0.94
N ILE A 222 8.29 44.59 -0.49
CA ILE A 222 7.89 45.72 -1.34
C ILE A 222 9.11 46.56 -1.77
N GLY A 223 10.19 46.51 -0.99
CA GLY A 223 11.43 47.26 -1.25
C GLY A 223 11.52 48.59 -0.51
N LEU A 224 10.67 48.84 0.48
CA LEU A 224 10.78 49.98 1.40
C LEU A 224 12.05 49.88 2.26
N GLU A 225 12.43 48.67 2.63
CA GLU A 225 13.65 48.39 3.40
C GLU A 225 14.56 47.42 2.64
N ARG A 226 15.87 47.69 2.70
CA ARG A 226 16.88 46.87 2.00
C ARG A 226 17.11 45.51 2.66
N SER A 227 16.89 45.40 3.96
CA SER A 227 17.20 44.21 4.75
C SER A 227 16.28 44.07 5.95
N PHE A 228 16.15 42.84 6.44
CA PHE A 228 15.51 42.57 7.73
C PHE A 228 16.25 43.25 8.88
N PRO A 229 15.58 43.45 10.03
CA PRO A 229 16.20 43.94 11.25
C PRO A 229 17.41 43.09 11.67
N ALA A 230 18.35 43.67 12.42
CA ALA A 230 19.50 42.93 12.93
C ALA A 230 19.05 41.73 13.78
N ASN A 231 19.74 40.60 13.69
CA ASN A 231 19.46 39.39 14.50
C ASN A 231 18.03 38.83 14.38
N PHE A 232 17.30 39.14 13.29
CA PHE A 232 15.86 38.90 13.17
C PHE A 232 15.38 37.47 13.47
N LEU A 233 16.17 36.44 13.12
CA LEU A 233 15.84 35.03 13.34
C LEU A 233 16.59 34.40 14.52
N GLN A 234 17.36 35.18 15.29
CA GLN A 234 18.19 34.64 16.37
C GLN A 234 17.36 34.24 17.60
N ARG A 235 16.34 35.03 17.93
CA ARG A 235 15.35 34.72 18.97
C ARG A 235 14.02 34.33 18.31
N ASP A 236 13.39 33.26 18.81
CA ASP A 236 12.12 32.73 18.29
C ASP A 236 12.12 32.51 16.75
N GLY A 237 13.29 32.14 16.20
CA GLY A 237 13.51 32.05 14.76
C GLY A 237 12.54 31.10 14.05
N GLU A 238 12.24 29.94 14.65
CA GLU A 238 11.27 28.98 14.11
C GLU A 238 9.86 29.57 14.02
N ARG A 239 9.38 30.21 15.11
CA ARG A 239 8.08 30.88 15.13
C ARG A 239 8.01 32.00 14.11
N ARG A 240 9.01 32.88 14.07
CA ARG A 240 9.07 34.01 13.13
C ARG A 240 9.09 33.50 11.71
N ALA A 241 9.95 32.54 11.39
CA ALA A 241 10.01 31.94 10.07
C ALA A 241 8.66 31.31 9.67
N ALA A 242 7.97 30.60 10.56
CA ALA A 242 6.64 30.07 10.30
C ALA A 242 5.64 31.18 9.92
N LEU A 243 5.62 32.28 10.68
CA LEU A 243 4.77 33.44 10.40
C LEU A 243 5.06 34.05 9.03
N LEU A 244 6.34 34.24 8.69
CA LEU A 244 6.73 34.81 7.40
C LEU A 244 6.32 33.93 6.22
N VAL A 245 6.54 32.62 6.34
CA VAL A 245 6.18 31.66 5.31
C VAL A 245 4.66 31.59 5.14
N ARG A 246 3.91 31.58 6.25
CA ARG A 246 2.43 31.64 6.20
C ARG A 246 1.94 32.93 5.56
N PHE A 247 2.52 34.07 5.94
CA PHE A 247 2.16 35.36 5.37
C PHE A 247 2.40 35.40 3.86
N LEU A 248 3.55 34.93 3.38
CA LEU A 248 3.83 34.80 1.96
C LEU A 248 2.80 33.92 1.25
N ILE A 249 2.53 32.74 1.77
CA ILE A 249 1.72 31.74 1.05
C ILE A 249 0.23 32.10 1.08
N GLU A 250 -0.29 32.52 2.22
CA GLU A 250 -1.71 32.80 2.40
C GLU A 250 -2.08 34.21 1.95
N GLN A 251 -1.25 35.21 2.26
CA GLN A 251 -1.63 36.62 2.09
C GLN A 251 -1.13 37.22 0.78
N ILE A 252 0.02 36.76 0.28
CA ILE A 252 0.63 37.30 -0.95
C ILE A 252 0.31 36.39 -2.14
N LEU A 253 0.59 35.10 -2.03
CA LEU A 253 0.45 34.16 -3.15
C LEU A 253 -0.93 33.52 -3.24
N ASN A 254 -1.69 33.50 -2.15
CA ASN A 254 -2.95 32.76 -2.01
C ASN A 254 -2.83 31.33 -2.57
N ALA A 255 -1.74 30.66 -2.22
CA ALA A 255 -1.32 29.40 -2.80
C ALA A 255 -1.39 28.25 -1.79
N ARG A 256 -1.32 27.03 -2.32
CA ARG A 256 -1.29 25.80 -1.53
C ARG A 256 0.16 25.44 -1.14
N PRO A 257 0.49 25.22 0.15
CA PRO A 257 1.85 24.90 0.58
C PRO A 257 2.45 23.65 -0.08
N ASP A 258 1.61 22.64 -0.32
CA ASP A 258 1.96 21.39 -0.99
C ASP A 258 2.34 21.62 -2.46
N ALA A 259 1.64 22.50 -3.17
CA ALA A 259 1.95 22.84 -4.56
C ALA A 259 3.32 23.52 -4.69
N ILE A 260 3.70 24.37 -3.72
CA ILE A 260 5.02 25.03 -3.71
C ILE A 260 6.13 23.99 -3.55
N LEU A 261 5.93 23.00 -2.68
CA LEU A 261 6.90 21.91 -2.50
C LEU A 261 6.99 21.04 -3.76
N GLU A 262 5.89 20.81 -4.47
CA GLU A 262 5.85 20.01 -5.71
C GLU A 262 6.55 20.69 -6.89
N GLN A 263 6.55 22.02 -6.97
CA GLN A 263 7.24 22.78 -8.02
C GLN A 263 8.77 22.63 -8.00
N LYS A 264 9.37 22.26 -6.85
CA LYS A 264 10.82 22.08 -6.68
C LYS A 264 11.67 23.28 -7.10
N ASP A 265 11.12 24.49 -6.96
CA ASP A 265 11.86 25.71 -7.26
C ASP A 265 12.80 26.08 -6.09
N GLU A 266 14.10 25.81 -6.27
CA GLU A 266 15.14 26.15 -5.29
C GLU A 266 15.30 27.66 -5.09
N THR A 267 14.82 28.47 -6.03
CA THR A 267 14.89 29.94 -5.99
C THR A 267 13.66 30.58 -5.35
N PHE A 268 12.62 29.81 -5.01
CA PHE A 268 11.33 30.31 -4.51
C PHE A 268 11.50 31.30 -3.36
N PHE A 269 12.19 30.88 -2.29
CA PHE A 269 12.41 31.74 -1.12
C PHE A 269 13.31 32.94 -1.44
N ILE A 270 14.20 32.85 -2.42
CA ILE A 270 15.08 33.96 -2.82
C ILE A 270 14.27 35.03 -3.56
N ARG A 271 13.45 34.61 -4.55
CA ARG A 271 12.57 35.50 -5.32
C ARG A 271 11.58 36.23 -4.41
N HIS A 272 11.08 35.55 -3.37
CA HIS A 272 10.17 36.13 -2.38
C HIS A 272 10.85 36.74 -1.15
N LYS A 273 12.15 37.10 -1.25
CA LYS A 273 12.91 37.83 -0.21
C LYS A 273 13.00 37.12 1.16
N LEU A 274 12.82 35.81 1.21
CA LEU A 274 12.94 34.96 2.42
C LEU A 274 14.23 34.11 2.43
N GLN A 275 15.30 34.56 1.77
CA GLN A 275 16.57 33.83 1.72
C GLN A 275 17.15 33.56 3.12
N ASN A 276 17.00 34.48 4.07
CA ASN A 276 17.46 34.29 5.44
C ASN A 276 16.72 33.14 6.15
N VAL A 277 15.41 33.01 5.93
CA VAL A 277 14.61 31.88 6.43
C VAL A 277 15.05 30.59 5.74
N TYR A 278 15.26 30.63 4.43
CA TYR A 278 15.69 29.46 3.68
C TYR A 278 17.05 28.96 4.15
N ARG A 279 18.00 29.87 4.40
CA ARG A 279 19.30 29.57 5.00
C ARG A 279 19.17 29.01 6.43
N PHE A 280 18.29 29.56 7.26
CA PHE A 280 18.02 29.07 8.61
C PHE A 280 17.62 27.58 8.60
N PHE A 281 16.86 27.15 7.59
CA PHE A 281 16.49 25.76 7.38
C PHE A 281 17.45 24.98 6.44
N ASN A 282 18.71 25.39 6.36
CA ASN A 282 19.77 24.75 5.55
C ASN A 282 19.41 24.59 4.07
N TYR A 283 18.71 25.58 3.51
CA TYR A 283 18.22 25.58 2.14
C TYR A 283 17.36 24.35 1.86
N SER A 284 16.44 24.01 2.76
CA SER A 284 15.44 22.95 2.59
C SER A 284 14.04 23.54 2.59
N ALA A 285 13.38 23.51 1.43
CA ALA A 285 12.03 24.03 1.27
C ALA A 285 11.04 23.26 2.13
N ASN A 286 11.19 21.93 2.19
CA ASN A 286 10.40 21.07 3.07
C ASN A 286 10.53 21.46 4.55
N ARG A 287 11.74 21.74 5.06
CA ARG A 287 11.90 22.11 6.48
C ARG A 287 11.27 23.46 6.79
N ALA A 288 11.44 24.45 5.91
CA ALA A 288 10.82 25.77 6.07
C ALA A 288 9.28 25.69 6.00
N LEU A 289 8.74 24.97 5.02
CA LEU A 289 7.30 24.75 4.86
C LEU A 289 6.72 23.84 5.95
N GLY A 290 7.44 22.81 6.38
CA GLY A 290 7.05 21.88 7.45
C GLY A 290 7.02 22.54 8.82
N ASN A 291 7.92 23.49 9.08
CA ASN A 291 7.85 24.35 10.25
C ASN A 291 6.59 25.25 10.24
N ALA A 292 6.22 25.76 9.06
CA ALA A 292 5.01 26.57 8.90
C ALA A 292 3.71 25.74 8.90
N TYR A 293 3.73 24.53 8.36
CA TYR A 293 2.56 23.68 8.13
C TYR A 293 2.84 22.22 8.51
N PRO A 294 3.05 21.90 9.80
CA PRO A 294 3.44 20.56 10.25
C PRO A 294 2.40 19.48 9.93
N ASP A 295 1.12 19.85 9.84
CA ASP A 295 0.02 18.93 9.54
C ASP A 295 -0.09 18.60 8.05
N LEU A 296 0.36 19.49 7.17
CA LEU A 296 0.27 19.34 5.71
C LEU A 296 1.58 18.83 5.10
N ILE A 297 2.71 19.37 5.59
CA ILE A 297 4.03 19.13 5.05
C ILE A 297 4.82 18.26 6.02
N HIS A 298 5.03 17.00 5.63
CA HIS A 298 5.72 16.05 6.48
C HIS A 298 7.25 16.08 6.30
N PRO A 299 8.03 15.75 7.34
CA PRO A 299 9.51 15.85 7.32
C PRO A 299 10.22 14.98 6.28
N TRP A 300 9.51 14.02 5.68
CA TRP A 300 10.03 13.08 4.68
C TRP A 300 9.68 13.45 3.24
N GLN A 301 8.84 14.48 3.05
CA GLN A 301 8.47 14.91 1.71
C GLN A 301 9.64 15.64 1.04
N GLN A 302 10.23 15.03 0.01
CA GLN A 302 11.31 15.62 -0.80
C GLN A 302 12.53 16.13 0.02
N SER A 303 12.76 15.55 1.20
CA SER A 303 13.83 15.99 2.11
C SER A 303 14.41 14.80 2.86
N ARG A 304 15.70 14.90 3.20
CA ARG A 304 16.35 13.95 4.11
C ARG A 304 15.94 14.28 5.54
N SER A 305 15.07 13.44 6.10
CA SER A 305 14.79 13.42 7.55
C SER A 305 16.04 12.95 8.31
N ALA A 306 16.21 13.41 9.55
CA ALA A 306 17.31 12.96 10.40
C ALA A 306 17.29 11.42 10.54
N SER A 307 18.46 10.78 10.58
CA SER A 307 18.57 9.31 10.66
C SER A 307 17.78 8.72 11.84
N GLN A 308 17.88 9.36 13.00
CA GLN A 308 17.18 8.99 14.25
C GLN A 308 15.66 9.17 14.18
N TYR A 309 15.14 9.96 13.23
CA TYR A 309 13.70 10.17 13.08
C TYR A 309 12.96 8.86 12.83
N TRP A 310 13.56 7.96 12.05
CA TRP A 310 12.96 6.71 11.65
C TRP A 310 13.11 5.57 12.66
N GLU A 311 13.88 5.76 13.73
CA GLU A 311 14.03 4.76 14.78
C GLU A 311 12.70 4.51 15.49
N LYS A 312 11.88 5.56 15.65
CA LYS A 312 10.54 5.49 16.25
C LYS A 312 9.55 4.81 15.29
N PRO A 313 8.97 3.64 15.64
CA PRO A 313 7.96 2.95 14.83
C PRO A 313 6.78 3.84 14.43
N ALA A 314 6.31 4.70 15.35
CA ALA A 314 5.20 5.60 15.10
C ALA A 314 5.41 6.52 13.89
N HIS A 315 6.64 6.99 13.67
CA HIS A 315 6.96 7.84 12.51
C HIS A 315 6.93 7.05 11.20
N ARG A 316 7.44 5.81 11.22
CA ARG A 316 7.39 4.92 10.05
C ARG A 316 5.95 4.59 9.68
N VAL A 317 5.13 4.22 10.67
CA VAL A 317 3.70 3.96 10.49
C VAL A 317 2.97 5.19 9.91
N LYS A 318 3.22 6.39 10.46
CA LYS A 318 2.62 7.63 9.94
C LYS A 318 3.00 7.87 8.47
N ALA A 319 4.26 7.66 8.10
CA ALA A 319 4.73 7.82 6.73
C ALA A 319 4.12 6.79 5.76
N ILE A 320 4.00 5.53 6.19
CA ILE A 320 3.40 4.46 5.39
C ILE A 320 1.90 4.72 5.17
N ARG A 321 1.16 5.11 6.21
CA ARG A 321 -0.25 5.49 6.08
C ARG A 321 -0.44 6.70 5.19
N TRP A 322 0.39 7.73 5.34
CA TRP A 322 0.38 8.88 4.45
C TRP A 322 0.61 8.47 2.97
N LEU A 323 1.56 7.58 2.70
CA LEU A 323 1.79 7.08 1.34
C LEU A 323 0.56 6.36 0.78
N VAL A 324 0.04 5.38 1.54
CA VAL A 324 -1.06 4.52 1.08
C VAL A 324 -2.38 5.28 0.97
N GLU A 325 -2.77 5.97 2.03
CA GLU A 325 -4.10 6.58 2.14
C GLU A 325 -4.17 7.93 1.43
N GLN A 326 -3.14 8.77 1.56
CA GLN A 326 -3.20 10.15 1.05
C GLN A 326 -2.56 10.31 -0.34
N ARG A 327 -1.47 9.60 -0.63
CA ARG A 327 -0.78 9.74 -1.93
C ARG A 327 -1.27 8.75 -2.98
N LEU A 328 -1.50 7.50 -2.60
CA LEU A 328 -2.04 6.49 -3.51
C LEU A 328 -3.58 6.44 -3.50
N GLY A 329 -4.23 7.04 -2.49
CA GLY A 329 -5.70 7.03 -2.37
C GLY A 329 -6.26 5.63 -2.08
N ILE A 330 -5.44 4.71 -1.57
CA ILE A 330 -5.82 3.32 -1.32
C ILE A 330 -6.37 3.23 0.09
N ARG A 331 -7.63 2.77 0.21
CA ARG A 331 -8.19 2.41 1.50
C ARG A 331 -7.54 1.12 2.00
N PRO A 332 -7.21 0.99 3.30
CA PRO A 332 -6.53 -0.19 3.83
C PRO A 332 -7.23 -1.52 3.48
N GLU A 333 -8.56 -1.51 3.42
CA GLU A 333 -9.37 -2.70 3.12
C GLU A 333 -9.20 -3.19 1.67
N HIS A 334 -8.66 -2.38 0.76
CA HIS A 334 -8.48 -2.69 -0.66
C HIS A 334 -7.01 -2.94 -1.06
N LEU A 335 -6.09 -3.01 -0.08
CA LEU A 335 -4.66 -3.27 -0.34
C LEU A 335 -4.41 -4.58 -1.11
N TYR A 336 -5.27 -5.58 -0.94
CA TYR A 336 -5.17 -6.85 -1.67
C TYR A 336 -5.47 -6.73 -3.17
N GLN A 337 -6.16 -5.65 -3.60
CA GLN A 337 -6.50 -5.38 -5.00
C GLN A 337 -5.50 -4.42 -5.67
N CYS A 338 -4.95 -3.50 -4.88
CA CYS A 338 -4.04 -2.45 -5.34
C CYS A 338 -2.65 -2.67 -4.74
N PRO A 339 -1.74 -3.39 -5.43
CA PRO A 339 -0.43 -3.68 -4.89
C PRO A 339 0.40 -2.40 -4.79
N VAL A 340 0.85 -2.08 -3.58
CA VAL A 340 1.88 -1.06 -3.36
C VAL A 340 3.22 -1.64 -3.79
N SER A 341 4.01 -0.86 -4.51
CA SER A 341 5.31 -1.25 -5.04
C SER A 341 6.46 -0.59 -4.25
N LYS A 342 7.68 -1.10 -4.41
CA LYS A 342 8.88 -0.44 -3.84
C LYS A 342 9.07 0.94 -4.46
N GLU A 343 8.74 1.07 -5.74
CA GLU A 343 8.84 2.29 -6.53
C GLU A 343 7.97 3.41 -5.96
N ASP A 344 6.81 3.09 -5.36
CA ASP A 344 5.95 4.08 -4.70
C ASP A 344 6.66 4.71 -3.49
N PHE A 345 7.34 3.90 -2.66
CA PHE A 345 8.15 4.43 -1.56
C PHE A 345 9.27 5.33 -2.06
N ILE A 346 9.95 4.94 -3.15
CA ILE A 346 11.06 5.72 -3.72
C ILE A 346 10.55 7.05 -4.28
N ARG A 347 9.49 7.02 -5.10
CA ARG A 347 8.90 8.20 -5.75
C ARG A 347 8.46 9.26 -4.73
N HIS A 348 8.02 8.82 -3.55
CA HIS A 348 7.53 9.69 -2.49
C HIS A 348 8.55 9.99 -1.37
N GLY A 349 9.86 9.76 -1.61
CA GLY A 349 10.93 10.17 -0.70
C GLY A 349 11.13 9.26 0.51
N LEU A 350 10.50 8.09 0.53
CA LEU A 350 10.59 7.10 1.61
C LEU A 350 11.63 6.00 1.35
N SER A 351 12.47 6.15 0.32
CA SER A 351 13.49 5.16 -0.08
C SER A 351 14.43 4.76 1.07
N TYR A 352 14.97 5.74 1.80
CA TYR A 352 15.90 5.47 2.91
C TYR A 352 15.25 4.64 4.02
N MET A 353 14.07 5.08 4.49
CA MET A 353 13.30 4.39 5.52
C MET A 353 12.93 2.96 5.05
N PHE A 354 12.46 2.83 3.81
CA PHE A 354 12.09 1.54 3.26
C PHE A 354 13.28 0.56 3.22
N ASN A 355 14.42 0.98 2.67
CA ASN A 355 15.59 0.11 2.51
C ASN A 355 16.22 -0.25 3.86
N ARG A 356 16.27 0.70 4.82
CA ARG A 356 16.92 0.49 6.13
C ARG A 356 16.11 -0.42 7.05
N TYR A 357 14.78 -0.28 7.10
CA TYR A 357 13.95 -0.94 8.11
C TYR A 357 13.16 -2.13 7.60
N TYR A 358 12.82 -2.18 6.31
CA TYR A 358 11.88 -3.16 5.79
C TYR A 358 12.46 -4.04 4.70
N ASN A 359 13.03 -3.42 3.66
CA ASN A 359 13.45 -4.03 2.41
C ASN A 359 12.38 -4.98 1.79
N SER A 360 11.11 -4.78 2.16
CA SER A 360 9.96 -5.61 1.81
C SER A 360 8.68 -4.81 2.03
N VAL A 361 7.87 -4.68 0.98
CA VAL A 361 6.59 -3.94 1.05
C VAL A 361 5.63 -4.59 2.03
N SER A 362 5.48 -5.92 1.99
CA SER A 362 4.59 -6.64 2.90
C SER A 362 4.96 -6.41 4.38
N LYS A 363 6.26 -6.32 4.71
CA LYS A 363 6.70 -6.01 6.09
C LYS A 363 6.36 -4.58 6.50
N ALA A 364 6.59 -3.62 5.60
CA ALA A 364 6.23 -2.22 5.86
C ALA A 364 4.72 -2.08 6.10
N LEU A 365 3.91 -2.67 5.23
CA LEU A 365 2.46 -2.63 5.37
C LEU A 365 1.95 -3.37 6.61
N ALA A 366 2.58 -4.47 7.00
CA ALA A 366 2.24 -5.21 8.22
C ALA A 366 2.46 -4.39 9.50
N GLU A 367 3.49 -3.56 9.55
CA GLU A 367 3.70 -2.64 10.68
C GLU A 367 2.64 -1.53 10.71
N ALA A 368 2.21 -1.03 9.56
CA ALA A 368 1.22 0.04 9.47
C ALA A 368 -0.24 -0.43 9.71
N TYR A 369 -0.55 -1.66 9.32
CA TYR A 369 -1.89 -2.26 9.33
C TYR A 369 -1.88 -3.67 9.97
N PRO A 370 -1.59 -3.77 11.29
CA PRO A 370 -1.50 -5.06 11.98
C PRO A 370 -2.82 -5.85 12.01
N GLN A 371 -3.96 -5.20 11.78
CA GLN A 371 -5.28 -5.83 11.73
C GLN A 371 -5.53 -6.65 10.45
N LEU A 372 -4.76 -6.40 9.39
CA LEU A 372 -4.92 -7.08 8.10
C LEU A 372 -4.13 -8.39 8.09
N GLN A 373 -4.64 -9.39 7.38
CA GLN A 373 -3.95 -10.67 7.27
C GLN A 373 -2.74 -10.56 6.32
N PRO A 374 -1.69 -11.39 6.49
CA PRO A 374 -0.48 -11.29 5.67
C PRO A 374 -0.72 -11.40 4.15
N TRP A 375 -1.71 -12.19 3.73
CA TRP A 375 -2.10 -12.33 2.31
C TRP A 375 -2.89 -11.14 1.77
N GLU A 376 -3.41 -10.25 2.62
CA GLU A 376 -4.05 -8.99 2.22
C GLU A 376 -3.02 -7.91 1.86
N LEU A 377 -1.80 -8.05 2.38
CA LEU A 377 -0.73 -7.05 2.30
C LEU A 377 0.25 -7.32 1.15
N GLY A 378 0.09 -8.46 0.45
CA GLY A 378 0.90 -8.82 -0.70
C GLY A 378 1.20 -10.31 -0.79
N LYS A 379 2.25 -10.64 -1.54
CA LYS A 379 2.70 -12.03 -1.71
C LYS A 379 3.33 -12.53 -0.41
N VAL A 380 2.91 -13.72 0.02
CA VAL A 380 3.50 -14.44 1.15
C VAL A 380 4.34 -15.62 0.65
N PRO A 381 5.39 -16.04 1.38
CA PRO A 381 6.19 -17.23 1.05
C PRO A 381 5.31 -18.48 0.93
N PHE A 382 5.78 -19.48 0.18
CA PHE A 382 5.00 -20.70 -0.01
C PHE A 382 4.82 -21.48 1.31
N GLU A 383 5.84 -21.45 2.16
CA GLU A 383 5.91 -22.10 3.48
C GLU A 383 4.88 -21.54 4.47
N PHE A 384 4.39 -20.32 4.24
CA PHE A 384 3.34 -19.71 5.05
C PHE A 384 2.01 -20.47 4.92
N TRP A 385 1.80 -21.19 3.80
CA TRP A 385 0.56 -21.90 3.51
C TRP A 385 0.54 -23.30 4.13
N ASN A 386 -0.03 -23.38 5.33
CA ASN A 386 -0.42 -24.63 5.98
C ASN A 386 -1.94 -24.85 5.85
N GLU A 387 -2.47 -25.94 6.40
CA GLU A 387 -3.90 -26.26 6.31
C GLU A 387 -4.77 -25.17 6.95
N GLU A 388 -4.35 -24.65 8.10
CA GLU A 388 -5.09 -23.62 8.84
C GLU A 388 -5.09 -22.27 8.10
N THR A 389 -3.93 -21.79 7.66
CA THR A 389 -3.80 -20.50 6.96
C THR A 389 -4.49 -20.53 5.61
N THR A 390 -4.42 -21.66 4.90
CA THR A 390 -5.17 -21.89 3.66
C THR A 390 -6.67 -21.83 3.91
N ALA A 391 -7.17 -22.53 4.92
CA ALA A 391 -8.58 -22.53 5.29
C ALA A 391 -9.06 -21.11 5.67
N ARG A 392 -8.27 -20.39 6.47
CA ARG A 392 -8.57 -19.00 6.87
C ARG A 392 -8.62 -18.05 5.67
N ALA A 393 -7.67 -18.13 4.75
CA ALA A 393 -7.64 -17.28 3.57
C ALA A 393 -8.86 -17.53 2.65
N ILE A 394 -9.28 -18.78 2.49
CA ILE A 394 -10.47 -19.13 1.70
C ILE A 394 -11.74 -18.61 2.37
N ARG A 395 -11.87 -18.81 3.69
CA ARG A 395 -13.02 -18.25 4.45
C ARG A 395 -13.09 -16.73 4.32
N TRP A 396 -11.95 -16.06 4.44
CA TRP A 396 -11.84 -14.61 4.24
C TRP A 396 -12.26 -14.19 2.82
N ALA A 397 -11.79 -14.87 1.77
CA ALA A 397 -12.14 -14.53 0.39
C ALA A 397 -13.65 -14.70 0.11
N VAL A 398 -14.26 -15.76 0.65
CA VAL A 398 -15.71 -15.99 0.54
C VAL A 398 -16.50 -14.91 1.30
N ALA A 399 -16.06 -14.56 2.52
CA ALA A 399 -16.67 -13.50 3.31
C ALA A 399 -16.58 -12.13 2.60
N LYS A 400 -15.45 -11.81 1.97
CA LYS A 400 -15.26 -10.58 1.18
C LYS A 400 -16.15 -10.52 -0.06
N LYS A 401 -16.50 -11.66 -0.66
CA LYS A 401 -17.52 -11.73 -1.72
C LYS A 401 -18.95 -11.63 -1.21
N GLY A 402 -19.17 -11.70 0.09
CA GLY A 402 -20.51 -11.66 0.70
C GLY A 402 -21.35 -12.90 0.44
N TRP A 403 -20.73 -14.04 0.08
CA TRP A 403 -21.46 -15.28 -0.17
C TRP A 403 -21.73 -16.03 1.13
N ALA A 404 -22.97 -16.50 1.30
CA ALA A 404 -23.26 -17.45 2.35
C ALA A 404 -22.62 -18.81 2.01
N VAL A 405 -22.19 -19.55 3.04
CA VAL A 405 -21.50 -20.84 2.84
C VAL A 405 -22.37 -21.82 2.06
N GLU A 406 -23.68 -21.83 2.30
CA GLU A 406 -24.63 -22.73 1.63
C GLU A 406 -24.88 -22.39 0.15
N GLU A 407 -24.54 -21.17 -0.28
CA GLU A 407 -24.71 -20.74 -1.66
C GLU A 407 -23.53 -21.14 -2.55
N LEU A 408 -22.42 -21.59 -1.97
CA LEU A 408 -21.21 -21.94 -2.72
C LEU A 408 -21.47 -22.95 -3.86
N PRO A 409 -22.24 -24.04 -3.68
CA PRO A 409 -22.59 -24.94 -4.78
C PRO A 409 -23.32 -24.24 -5.93
N ALA A 410 -24.23 -23.31 -5.64
CA ALA A 410 -24.93 -22.54 -6.65
C ALA A 410 -23.99 -21.60 -7.40
N LYS A 411 -23.09 -20.92 -6.68
CA LYS A 411 -22.07 -20.02 -7.26
C LYS A 411 -21.06 -20.73 -8.14
N VAL A 412 -20.71 -21.98 -7.83
CA VAL A 412 -19.88 -22.79 -8.73
C VAL A 412 -20.65 -23.17 -10.00
N ARG A 413 -21.93 -23.55 -9.89
CA ARG A 413 -22.76 -23.90 -11.05
C ARG A 413 -23.02 -22.71 -11.97
N SER A 414 -23.22 -21.51 -11.42
CA SER A 414 -23.34 -20.26 -12.18
C SER A 414 -22.01 -19.76 -12.75
N LYS A 415 -20.89 -20.44 -12.44
CA LYS A 415 -19.51 -20.08 -12.80
C LYS A 415 -19.02 -18.76 -12.18
N GLU A 416 -19.71 -18.22 -11.18
CA GLU A 416 -19.24 -17.06 -10.41
C GLU A 416 -18.06 -17.44 -9.52
N PHE A 417 -18.12 -18.60 -8.85
CA PHE A 417 -17.01 -19.12 -8.07
C PHE A 417 -16.08 -19.97 -8.94
N ASN A 418 -15.03 -19.33 -9.46
CA ASN A 418 -14.07 -19.94 -10.37
C ASN A 418 -12.62 -19.53 -10.02
N ARG A 419 -11.63 -20.02 -10.79
CA ARG A 419 -10.20 -19.71 -10.58
C ARG A 419 -9.89 -18.21 -10.46
N LYS A 420 -10.59 -17.36 -11.22
CA LYS A 420 -10.37 -15.90 -11.21
C LYS A 420 -10.63 -15.29 -9.85
N VAL A 421 -11.57 -15.84 -9.07
CA VAL A 421 -11.85 -15.37 -7.70
C VAL A 421 -10.60 -15.51 -6.83
N PHE A 422 -9.92 -16.66 -6.88
CA PHE A 422 -8.68 -16.83 -6.13
C PHE A 422 -7.58 -15.89 -6.61
N SER A 423 -7.49 -15.61 -7.92
CA SER A 423 -6.53 -14.62 -8.44
C SER A 423 -6.84 -13.19 -8.00
N GLU A 424 -8.11 -12.79 -7.97
CA GLU A 424 -8.56 -11.46 -7.52
C GLU A 424 -8.16 -11.18 -6.07
N PHE A 425 -8.15 -12.21 -5.23
CA PHE A 425 -7.77 -12.13 -3.82
C PHE A 425 -6.29 -12.47 -3.55
N GLY A 426 -5.46 -12.58 -4.59
CA GLY A 426 -4.03 -12.91 -4.41
C GLY A 426 -3.74 -14.36 -3.96
N LEU A 427 -4.75 -15.24 -3.99
CA LEU A 427 -4.69 -16.65 -3.56
C LEU A 427 -4.40 -17.64 -4.70
N ALA A 428 -4.04 -17.16 -5.89
CA ALA A 428 -3.80 -18.01 -7.07
C ALA A 428 -2.73 -19.09 -6.81
N THR A 429 -1.61 -18.74 -6.18
CA THR A 429 -0.52 -19.68 -5.93
C THR A 429 -0.95 -20.83 -5.02
N VAL A 430 -1.75 -20.54 -3.99
CA VAL A 430 -2.31 -21.55 -3.07
C VAL A 430 -3.29 -22.45 -3.81
N PHE A 431 -4.19 -21.85 -4.59
CA PHE A 431 -5.17 -22.58 -5.38
C PHE A 431 -4.51 -23.55 -6.37
N GLU A 432 -3.42 -23.12 -7.02
CA GLU A 432 -2.74 -23.93 -8.02
C GLU A 432 -1.82 -24.99 -7.42
N LYS A 433 -0.94 -24.62 -6.49
CA LYS A 433 0.10 -25.52 -5.97
C LYS A 433 -0.42 -26.42 -4.85
N LYS A 434 -1.14 -25.87 -3.87
CA LYS A 434 -1.63 -26.62 -2.69
C LYS A 434 -2.95 -27.33 -2.98
N LEU A 435 -3.87 -26.67 -3.67
CA LEU A 435 -5.23 -27.17 -3.88
C LEU A 435 -5.43 -27.83 -5.25
N SER A 436 -4.36 -27.97 -6.03
CA SER A 436 -4.34 -28.67 -7.33
C SER A 436 -5.41 -28.18 -8.31
N ARG A 437 -5.70 -26.86 -8.30
CA ARG A 437 -6.72 -26.22 -9.15
C ARG A 437 -8.13 -26.78 -8.93
N ASN A 438 -8.41 -27.33 -7.76
CA ASN A 438 -9.67 -27.98 -7.43
C ASN A 438 -10.47 -27.15 -6.41
N ILE A 439 -11.63 -26.66 -6.84
CA ILE A 439 -12.53 -25.84 -6.00
C ILE A 439 -13.09 -26.66 -4.83
N TYR A 440 -13.41 -27.94 -5.03
CA TYR A 440 -13.84 -28.81 -3.94
C TYR A 440 -12.77 -28.92 -2.86
N ARG A 441 -11.49 -29.09 -3.24
CA ARG A 441 -10.39 -29.12 -2.25
C ARG A 441 -10.29 -27.80 -1.48
N ALA A 442 -10.49 -26.66 -2.16
CA ALA A 442 -10.50 -25.35 -1.51
C ALA A 442 -11.62 -25.24 -0.46
N VAL A 443 -12.85 -25.58 -0.84
CA VAL A 443 -14.01 -25.49 0.07
C VAL A 443 -13.90 -26.53 1.18
N SER A 444 -13.49 -27.76 0.87
CA SER A 444 -13.29 -28.82 1.87
C SER A 444 -12.18 -28.50 2.87
N ALA A 445 -11.15 -27.74 2.48
CA ALA A 445 -10.14 -27.24 3.41
C ALA A 445 -10.73 -26.18 4.36
N ALA A 446 -11.59 -25.30 3.85
CA ALA A 446 -12.21 -24.23 4.63
C ALA A 446 -13.34 -24.71 5.56
N TRP A 447 -14.15 -25.68 5.09
CA TRP A 447 -15.28 -26.29 5.80
C TRP A 447 -15.28 -27.82 5.57
N PRO A 448 -14.49 -28.57 6.36
CA PRO A 448 -14.39 -30.02 6.23
C PRO A 448 -15.74 -30.70 6.43
N GLY A 449 -16.07 -31.68 5.57
CA GLY A 449 -17.28 -32.51 5.69
C GLY A 449 -18.61 -31.81 5.40
N ARG A 450 -18.62 -30.50 5.11
CA ARG A 450 -19.85 -29.74 4.88
C ARG A 450 -20.46 -29.94 3.49
N PHE A 451 -19.63 -30.24 2.49
CA PHE A 451 -20.05 -30.41 1.10
C PHE A 451 -19.52 -31.71 0.53
N ALA A 452 -20.31 -32.37 -0.30
CA ALA A 452 -19.87 -33.52 -1.07
C ALA A 452 -19.10 -33.11 -2.35
N PRO A 453 -18.17 -33.94 -2.86
CA PRO A 453 -17.37 -33.65 -4.06
C PRO A 453 -18.19 -33.23 -5.29
N TRP A 454 -19.35 -33.84 -5.48
CA TRP A 454 -20.25 -33.60 -6.60
C TRP A 454 -21.11 -32.35 -6.49
N GLU A 455 -21.19 -31.73 -5.31
CA GLU A 455 -21.95 -30.48 -5.12
C GLU A 455 -21.21 -29.27 -5.71
N LEU A 456 -19.88 -29.33 -5.76
CA LEU A 456 -18.98 -28.22 -6.09
C LEU A 456 -18.28 -28.38 -7.45
N GLY A 457 -18.79 -29.25 -8.34
CA GLY A 457 -18.32 -29.31 -9.72
C GLY A 457 -18.32 -30.71 -10.35
N LYS A 458 -17.55 -30.85 -11.43
CA LYS A 458 -17.35 -32.13 -12.12
C LYS A 458 -16.27 -32.93 -11.40
N VAL A 459 -16.66 -34.10 -10.91
CA VAL A 459 -15.75 -35.05 -10.27
C VAL A 459 -15.13 -35.96 -11.34
N PRO A 460 -13.81 -36.22 -11.31
CA PRO A 460 -13.13 -37.11 -12.27
C PRO A 460 -13.77 -38.50 -12.36
N SER A 461 -13.64 -39.17 -13.50
CA SER A 461 -14.20 -40.53 -13.72
C SER A 461 -13.64 -41.56 -12.74
N GLU A 462 -12.35 -41.46 -12.40
CA GLU A 462 -11.64 -42.35 -11.47
C GLU A 462 -12.29 -42.41 -10.09
N TYR A 463 -12.80 -41.27 -9.59
CA TYR A 463 -13.48 -41.21 -8.30
C TYR A 463 -14.72 -42.11 -8.26
N TRP A 464 -15.39 -42.28 -9.40
CA TRP A 464 -16.60 -43.06 -9.51
C TRP A 464 -16.39 -44.56 -9.76
N GLU A 465 -15.13 -44.99 -9.88
CA GLU A 465 -14.80 -46.42 -9.97
C GLU A 465 -15.02 -47.13 -8.62
N SER A 466 -14.88 -46.40 -7.51
CA SER A 466 -15.25 -46.91 -6.19
C SER A 466 -16.76 -47.02 -6.03
N ARG A 467 -17.22 -48.24 -5.74
CA ARG A 467 -18.64 -48.54 -5.48
C ARG A 467 -19.20 -47.81 -4.26
N GLU A 468 -18.34 -47.50 -3.28
CA GLU A 468 -18.70 -46.75 -2.08
C GLU A 468 -19.04 -45.29 -2.40
N ASN A 469 -18.29 -44.67 -3.30
CA ASN A 469 -18.55 -43.30 -3.76
C ASN A 469 -19.86 -43.20 -4.55
N VAL A 470 -20.11 -44.20 -5.41
CA VAL A 470 -21.37 -44.32 -6.15
C VAL A 470 -22.55 -44.52 -5.20
N TYR A 471 -22.41 -45.38 -4.17
CA TYR A 471 -23.42 -45.58 -3.14
C TYR A 471 -23.68 -44.28 -2.35
N SER A 472 -22.63 -43.61 -1.90
CA SER A 472 -22.73 -42.37 -1.10
C SER A 472 -23.41 -41.24 -1.87
N ALA A 473 -23.07 -41.06 -3.16
CA ALA A 473 -23.75 -40.09 -4.02
C ALA A 473 -25.22 -40.47 -4.28
N SER A 474 -25.51 -41.75 -4.45
CA SER A 474 -26.88 -42.24 -4.63
C SER A 474 -27.73 -42.06 -3.37
N LYS A 475 -27.14 -42.30 -2.19
CA LYS A 475 -27.76 -42.05 -0.88
C LYS A 475 -28.02 -40.56 -0.69
N TRP A 476 -27.05 -39.70 -0.99
CA TRP A 476 -27.22 -38.25 -0.93
C TRP A 476 -28.37 -37.74 -1.82
N ILE A 477 -28.54 -38.28 -3.04
CA ILE A 477 -29.69 -37.95 -3.90
C ILE A 477 -31.00 -38.37 -3.24
N ALA A 478 -31.06 -39.57 -2.64
CA ALA A 478 -32.24 -40.06 -1.95
C ALA A 478 -32.63 -39.17 -0.75
N GLU A 479 -31.63 -38.73 0.03
CA GLU A 479 -31.82 -37.80 1.16
C GLU A 479 -32.36 -36.44 0.70
N ARG A 480 -31.85 -35.90 -0.41
CA ARG A 480 -32.34 -34.63 -0.99
C ARG A 480 -33.79 -34.71 -1.48
N GLU A 481 -34.25 -35.88 -1.87
CA GLU A 481 -35.65 -36.14 -2.25
C GLU A 481 -36.50 -36.56 -1.03
N GLY A 482 -35.97 -36.48 0.19
CA GLY A 482 -36.68 -36.73 1.44
C GLY A 482 -36.88 -38.21 1.78
N ILE A 483 -36.11 -39.11 1.17
CA ILE A 483 -36.23 -40.56 1.35
C ILE A 483 -35.22 -41.02 2.40
N ARG A 484 -35.72 -41.60 3.50
CA ARG A 484 -34.87 -42.19 4.56
C ARG A 484 -34.24 -43.49 4.09
N GLU A 485 -33.08 -43.87 4.63
CA GLU A 485 -32.33 -45.06 4.21
C GLU A 485 -33.15 -46.36 4.28
N SER A 486 -34.03 -46.50 5.27
CA SER A 486 -34.96 -47.63 5.42
C SER A 486 -36.04 -47.71 4.33
N GLU A 487 -36.37 -46.58 3.70
CA GLU A 487 -37.44 -46.47 2.70
C GLU A 487 -36.94 -46.55 1.26
N ILE A 488 -35.61 -46.54 1.05
CA ILE A 488 -35.00 -46.55 -0.28
C ILE A 488 -35.50 -47.73 -1.11
N VAL A 489 -35.57 -48.93 -0.53
CA VAL A 489 -36.00 -50.15 -1.24
C VAL A 489 -37.47 -50.05 -1.67
N GLN A 490 -38.34 -49.56 -0.79
CA GLN A 490 -39.76 -49.33 -1.11
C GLN A 490 -39.93 -48.21 -2.15
N ALA A 491 -39.14 -47.15 -2.06
CA ALA A 491 -39.16 -46.03 -2.99
C ALA A 491 -38.69 -46.44 -4.41
N ILE A 492 -37.72 -47.34 -4.52
CA ILE A 492 -37.29 -47.91 -5.81
C ILE A 492 -38.40 -48.79 -6.41
N ARG A 493 -38.98 -49.70 -5.61
CA ARG A 493 -40.11 -50.56 -6.04
C ARG A 493 -41.33 -49.75 -6.46
N GLY A 494 -41.64 -48.69 -5.74
CA GLY A 494 -42.75 -47.76 -6.00
C GLY A 494 -42.46 -46.69 -7.06
N LYS A 495 -41.32 -46.76 -7.78
CA LYS A 495 -40.87 -45.77 -8.79
C LYS A 495 -40.71 -44.32 -8.29
N ARG A 496 -40.77 -44.08 -6.97
CA ARG A 496 -40.50 -42.77 -6.34
C ARG A 496 -39.03 -42.39 -6.46
N LEU A 497 -38.12 -43.37 -6.36
CA LEU A 497 -36.70 -43.20 -6.67
C LEU A 497 -36.39 -43.92 -7.98
N SER A 498 -36.27 -43.17 -9.07
CA SER A 498 -36.02 -43.70 -10.41
C SER A 498 -34.79 -43.07 -11.06
N LEU A 499 -34.32 -43.64 -12.18
CA LEU A 499 -33.23 -43.04 -12.96
C LEU A 499 -33.58 -41.62 -13.46
N GLY A 500 -34.88 -41.30 -13.61
CA GLY A 500 -35.34 -39.94 -13.95
C GLY A 500 -35.05 -38.94 -12.84
N VAL A 501 -35.23 -39.35 -11.58
CA VAL A 501 -34.88 -38.54 -10.39
C VAL A 501 -33.38 -38.30 -10.34
N PHE A 502 -32.57 -39.31 -10.63
CA PHE A 502 -31.11 -39.14 -10.68
C PHE A 502 -30.74 -38.10 -11.74
N LYS A 503 -31.33 -38.18 -12.95
CA LYS A 503 -31.08 -37.23 -14.06
C LYS A 503 -31.43 -35.76 -13.75
N LYS A 504 -32.29 -35.49 -12.76
CA LYS A 504 -32.56 -34.12 -12.25
C LYS A 504 -31.29 -33.47 -11.68
N TYR A 505 -30.39 -34.27 -11.14
CA TYR A 505 -29.10 -33.82 -10.60
C TYR A 505 -28.03 -33.89 -11.69
N SER A 506 -27.09 -32.95 -11.66
CA SER A 506 -25.99 -32.85 -12.64
C SER A 506 -25.11 -34.11 -12.74
N ILE A 507 -25.06 -34.91 -11.67
CA ILE A 507 -24.37 -36.21 -11.59
C ILE A 507 -25.20 -37.41 -12.04
N GLY A 508 -26.50 -37.21 -12.26
CA GLY A 508 -27.46 -38.27 -12.57
C GLY A 508 -27.12 -39.10 -13.79
N ALA A 509 -26.68 -38.44 -14.87
CA ALA A 509 -26.31 -39.11 -16.10
C ALA A 509 -25.04 -39.96 -15.95
N ALA A 510 -24.06 -39.47 -15.18
CA ALA A 510 -22.82 -40.20 -14.89
C ALA A 510 -23.12 -41.45 -14.04
N LEU A 511 -23.92 -41.29 -12.99
CA LEU A 511 -24.36 -42.40 -12.14
C LEU A 511 -25.20 -43.40 -12.93
N ALA A 512 -26.18 -42.96 -13.74
CA ALA A 512 -27.02 -43.86 -14.53
C ALA A 512 -26.20 -44.76 -15.49
N ARG A 513 -25.15 -44.22 -16.11
CA ARG A 513 -24.20 -44.98 -16.94
C ARG A 513 -23.44 -46.02 -16.13
N LEU A 514 -22.89 -45.63 -14.97
CA LEU A 514 -22.12 -46.52 -14.09
C LEU A 514 -23.00 -47.64 -13.49
N CYS A 515 -24.28 -47.38 -13.30
CA CYS A 515 -25.24 -48.32 -12.75
C CYS A 515 -25.79 -49.31 -13.78
N LYS A 516 -25.36 -49.23 -15.05
CA LYS A 516 -25.88 -50.03 -16.17
C LYS A 516 -27.42 -50.05 -16.20
N GLY A 517 -28.05 -48.92 -15.85
CA GLY A 517 -29.50 -48.77 -15.82
C GLY A 517 -30.25 -49.49 -14.68
N ARG A 518 -29.58 -50.06 -13.67
CA ARG A 518 -30.24 -50.75 -12.54
C ARG A 518 -29.85 -50.15 -11.19
N LEU A 519 -30.79 -49.45 -10.55
CA LEU A 519 -30.62 -48.90 -9.19
C LEU A 519 -30.48 -50.01 -8.14
N ASP A 520 -31.09 -51.18 -8.38
CA ASP A 520 -31.01 -52.36 -7.52
C ASP A 520 -29.57 -52.84 -7.30
N ALA A 521 -28.69 -52.61 -8.28
CA ALA A 521 -27.29 -53.02 -8.18
C ALA A 521 -26.49 -52.17 -7.18
N ILE A 522 -26.82 -50.88 -7.02
CA ILE A 522 -26.15 -49.99 -6.05
C ILE A 522 -26.63 -50.33 -4.64
N PHE A 523 -27.94 -50.40 -4.46
CA PHE A 523 -28.57 -50.62 -3.16
C PHE A 523 -28.71 -52.11 -2.80
N ALA A 524 -28.06 -53.01 -3.55
CA ALA A 524 -28.11 -54.45 -3.33
C ALA A 524 -27.95 -54.85 -1.85
N PRO A 525 -27.01 -54.27 -1.06
CA PRO A 525 -26.90 -54.58 0.37
C PRO A 525 -28.20 -54.36 1.17
N LEU A 526 -28.99 -53.32 0.86
CA LEU A 526 -30.27 -53.05 1.50
C LEU A 526 -31.35 -54.06 1.07
N PHE A 527 -31.39 -54.41 -0.22
CA PHE A 527 -32.29 -55.46 -0.72
C PHE A 527 -31.99 -56.83 -0.09
N TRP A 528 -30.72 -57.18 0.13
CA TRP A 528 -30.33 -58.42 0.80
C TRP A 528 -30.72 -58.44 2.28
N ARG A 529 -30.68 -57.30 2.97
CA ARG A 529 -31.13 -57.18 4.38
C ARG A 529 -32.65 -57.42 4.49
N GLU A 530 -33.46 -56.76 3.67
CA GLU A 530 -34.91 -57.02 3.61
C GLU A 530 -35.22 -58.47 3.23
N GLN A 531 -34.53 -59.03 2.21
CA GLN A 531 -34.80 -60.41 1.77
C GLN A 531 -34.47 -61.42 2.87
N ARG A 532 -33.42 -61.20 3.66
CA ARG A 532 -33.10 -62.05 4.82
C ARG A 532 -34.17 -61.94 5.90
N GLN A 533 -34.65 -60.73 6.21
CA GLN A 533 -35.75 -60.51 7.16
C GLN A 533 -37.03 -61.20 6.66
N PHE A 534 -37.42 -61.00 5.40
CA PHE A 534 -38.56 -61.66 4.78
C PHE A 534 -38.45 -63.20 4.82
N LEU A 535 -37.29 -63.77 4.47
CA LEU A 535 -37.08 -65.22 4.52
C LEU A 535 -37.13 -65.77 5.96
N GLN A 536 -36.68 -65.00 6.95
CA GLN A 536 -36.80 -65.35 8.36
C GLN A 536 -38.26 -65.32 8.82
N GLU A 537 -39.01 -64.26 8.49
CA GLU A 537 -40.44 -64.14 8.77
C GLU A 537 -41.24 -65.26 8.09
N HIS A 538 -40.97 -65.56 6.82
CA HIS A 538 -41.62 -66.65 6.10
C HIS A 538 -41.26 -68.02 6.67
N LYS A 539 -40.02 -68.23 7.14
CA LYS A 539 -39.64 -69.45 7.89
C LYS A 539 -40.40 -69.55 9.21
N LEU A 540 -40.58 -68.43 9.92
CA LEU A 540 -41.35 -68.38 11.18
C LEU A 540 -42.84 -68.63 10.93
N LEU A 541 -43.44 -68.02 9.90
CA LEU A 541 -44.82 -68.25 9.49
C LEU A 541 -45.05 -69.69 9.01
N ARG A 542 -44.12 -70.28 8.26
CA ARG A 542 -44.18 -71.71 7.89
C ARG A 542 -44.09 -72.62 9.10
N LYS A 543 -43.22 -72.30 10.08
CA LYS A 543 -43.16 -73.03 11.35
C LYS A 543 -44.46 -72.88 12.16
N ALA A 544 -45.01 -71.67 12.25
CA ALA A 544 -46.29 -71.41 12.91
C ALA A 544 -47.46 -72.15 12.22
N LYS A 545 -47.49 -72.16 10.88
CA LYS A 545 -48.49 -72.88 10.08
C LYS A 545 -48.33 -74.40 10.17
N ALA A 546 -47.10 -74.91 10.22
CA ALA A 546 -46.82 -76.34 10.45
C ALA A 546 -47.25 -76.78 11.86
N LEU A 547 -47.04 -75.93 12.87
CA LEU A 547 -47.50 -76.15 14.25
C LEU A 547 -49.03 -76.09 14.36
N LYS A 548 -49.68 -75.15 13.66
CA LYS A 548 -51.16 -75.07 13.59
C LYS A 548 -51.76 -76.29 12.88
N ASN A 549 -51.07 -76.82 11.86
CA ASN A 549 -51.47 -78.04 11.17
C ASN A 549 -51.15 -79.32 11.96
N SER A 550 -50.13 -79.35 12.82
CA SER A 550 -49.89 -80.47 13.73
C SER A 550 -50.95 -80.56 14.83
N GLN A 551 -51.56 -79.44 15.23
CA GLN A 551 -52.76 -79.44 16.09
C GLN A 551 -54.02 -79.96 15.38
N ARG A 552 -54.14 -79.78 14.04
CA ARG A 552 -55.31 -80.25 13.27
C ARG A 552 -55.28 -81.73 12.90
N LYS A 553 -54.15 -82.41 13.12
CA LYS A 553 -54.05 -83.88 13.07
C LYS A 553 -54.09 -84.46 14.48
N SER A 554 -55.00 -83.99 15.33
CA SER A 554 -55.53 -84.86 16.36
C SER A 554 -56.48 -85.82 15.65
N SER A 555 -56.06 -87.08 15.55
CA SER A 555 -56.89 -88.13 14.99
C SER A 555 -58.21 -88.22 15.78
N LEU A 556 -59.29 -88.70 15.18
CA LEU A 556 -60.54 -89.02 15.89
C LEU A 556 -60.32 -89.96 17.11
N LEU A 557 -59.15 -90.60 17.21
CA LEU A 557 -58.67 -91.36 18.36
C LEU A 557 -58.26 -90.49 19.57
N ASP A 558 -57.79 -89.25 19.38
CA ASP A 558 -57.38 -88.36 20.48
C ASP A 558 -58.59 -87.79 21.26
N PHE A 559 -59.76 -87.71 20.62
CA PHE A 559 -61.01 -87.35 21.29
C PHE A 559 -61.56 -88.51 22.14
N PHE A 560 -61.30 -89.77 21.74
CA PHE A 560 -61.70 -90.97 22.48
C PHE A 560 -60.76 -91.29 23.65
N LEU A 561 -59.47 -90.99 23.54
CA LEU A 561 -58.46 -91.29 24.57
C LEU A 561 -58.38 -90.25 25.70
N TYR A 562 -59.00 -89.09 25.54
CA TYR A 562 -59.08 -88.04 26.57
C TYR A 562 -59.85 -88.48 27.83
N GLY A 563 -60.72 -89.49 27.71
CA GLY A 563 -61.50 -90.02 28.84
C GLY A 563 -60.77 -91.07 29.69
N LEU A 564 -59.70 -91.70 29.18
CA LEU A 564 -59.08 -92.87 29.83
C LEU A 564 -57.70 -92.60 30.46
N PHE A 565 -56.93 -91.60 29.99
CA PHE A 565 -55.53 -91.41 30.41
C PHE A 565 -55.17 -89.96 30.78
N TRP A 566 -56.05 -89.30 31.54
CA TRP A 566 -55.91 -87.88 31.95
C TRP A 566 -54.56 -87.55 32.61
N GLN A 567 -53.99 -88.46 33.41
CA GLN A 567 -52.74 -88.20 34.14
C GLN A 567 -51.48 -88.25 33.26
N GLU A 568 -51.47 -89.00 32.17
CA GLU A 568 -50.29 -89.11 31.28
C GLU A 568 -50.24 -87.98 30.25
N VAL A 569 -51.40 -87.46 29.83
CA VAL A 569 -51.51 -86.31 28.92
C VAL A 569 -51.00 -85.02 29.58
N GLN A 570 -51.20 -84.84 30.89
CA GLN A 570 -50.62 -83.69 31.63
C GLN A 570 -49.09 -83.69 31.62
N LYS A 571 -48.45 -84.86 31.69
CA LYS A 571 -46.99 -84.98 31.68
C LYS A 571 -46.39 -84.60 30.32
N SER A 572 -47.03 -85.01 29.23
CA SER A 572 -46.64 -84.65 27.85
C SER A 572 -46.85 -83.15 27.53
N SER A 573 -47.92 -82.56 28.05
CA SER A 573 -48.20 -81.12 27.96
C SER A 573 -47.09 -80.28 28.62
N LEU A 574 -46.62 -80.68 29.80
CA LEU A 574 -45.58 -79.99 30.55
C LEU A 574 -44.20 -80.05 29.84
N GLU A 575 -43.88 -81.19 29.23
CA GLU A 575 -42.66 -81.33 28.41
C GLU A 575 -42.71 -80.48 27.15
N THR A 576 -43.91 -80.33 26.56
CA THR A 576 -44.15 -79.50 25.38
C THR A 576 -44.00 -78.02 25.71
N MET A 577 -44.50 -77.55 26.86
CA MET A 577 -44.27 -76.19 27.36
C MET A 577 -42.79 -75.90 27.63
N ARG A 578 -42.07 -76.81 28.29
CA ARG A 578 -40.61 -76.69 28.52
C ARG A 578 -39.80 -76.70 27.22
N ARG A 579 -40.31 -77.30 26.14
CA ARG A 579 -39.72 -77.24 24.80
C ARG A 579 -39.99 -75.90 24.13
N TYR A 580 -41.15 -75.31 24.40
CA TYR A 580 -41.55 -73.98 23.94
C TYR A 580 -40.67 -72.88 24.55
N GLU A 581 -40.45 -72.91 25.88
CA GLU A 581 -39.59 -71.95 26.59
C GLU A 581 -38.13 -72.01 26.13
N ARG A 582 -37.60 -73.21 25.88
CA ARG A 582 -36.24 -73.40 25.34
C ARG A 582 -36.06 -72.83 23.93
N ILE A 583 -37.11 -72.84 23.11
CA ILE A 583 -37.10 -72.25 21.76
C ILE A 583 -37.20 -70.72 21.85
N ALA A 584 -38.08 -70.19 22.71
CA ALA A 584 -38.22 -68.75 22.94
C ALA A 584 -36.91 -68.13 23.47
N HIS A 585 -36.26 -68.79 24.44
CA HIS A 585 -35.02 -68.31 25.05
C HIS A 585 -33.80 -68.34 24.08
N ARG A 586 -33.81 -69.24 23.08
CA ARG A 586 -32.80 -69.28 22.00
C ARG A 586 -33.01 -68.19 20.94
N ILE A 587 -34.25 -67.74 20.73
CA ILE A 587 -34.58 -66.65 19.82
C ILE A 587 -34.13 -65.32 20.43
N GLN A 588 -34.38 -65.09 21.72
CA GLN A 588 -33.94 -63.90 22.46
C GLN A 588 -32.41 -63.74 22.50
N ARG A 589 -31.65 -64.83 22.65
CA ARG A 589 -30.17 -64.77 22.61
C ARG A 589 -29.61 -64.43 21.22
N ARG A 590 -30.36 -64.68 20.14
CA ARG A 590 -29.89 -64.41 18.76
C ARG A 590 -30.22 -63.01 18.28
N SER A 591 -31.25 -62.34 18.81
CA SER A 591 -31.56 -60.95 18.48
C SER A 591 -30.54 -59.96 19.06
N PHE A 592 -29.90 -60.30 20.19
CA PHE A 592 -28.92 -59.44 20.86
C PHE A 592 -27.53 -59.42 20.18
N LEU A 593 -27.19 -60.41 19.36
CA LEU A 593 -25.88 -60.54 18.70
C LEU A 593 -25.79 -59.81 17.33
N TYR A 594 -26.81 -59.05 16.94
CA TYR A 594 -26.87 -58.30 15.68
C TYR A 594 -27.13 -56.79 15.89
N SER A 595 -26.87 -56.28 17.09
CA SER A 595 -27.11 -54.87 17.48
C SER A 595 -25.83 -54.07 17.78
N GLU A 596 -24.65 -54.56 17.40
CA GLU A 596 -23.39 -53.79 17.38
C GLU A 596 -22.85 -53.67 15.96
#